data_AF-A0AAX2CDS6-F1
#
_entry.id   AF-A0AAX2CDS6-F1
#
_cell.length_a   1.000
_cell.length_b   1.000
_cell.length_c   1.000
_cell.angle_alpha   90.00
_cell.angle_beta   90.00
_cell.angle_gamma   90.00
#
_symmetry.space_group_name_H-M   'P 1'
#
loop_
_entity.id
_entity.type
_entity.pdbx_description
1 polymer ?
#
loop_
_entity_poly.entity_id
_entity_poly.type
_entity_poly.pdbx_seq_one_letter_code
_entity_poly.pdbx_strand_id
1 'polypeptide(L)'
;MKKKSSRQKQSFFPMYHPNYGMNNWCSIRAAALEVLEGNQMAEENDTKLDPIIQYIANRKAEKFQRKKERLSKNNLSHNHIQCTNRTEKRRQPPKLPQPENLEYITNQVQKIKNLLKPNPAHPVEKQDSKERTATQKYAHAEGRHTKADGIASHAEGLLTHASNVFAHAEGSKTKATGHSSHSEGSETTASGNYAHAEGKYTIALGDAAHAEGTATVAAGFSSHAEGLYTSTAHFAGAHIMGKFGSAEQPYSWFIANGTHHSMPGLGAKWLAHNGEMYIEGASYNASGTDYAQMFETANQKTIDVGYFVTFDTEEKIRKANATDSFILGISSATPLIIGNSAPLSWHSRYVTDEWGQRKYVGEEKEPMIHAEWNPSIKYTPRRERPEWVPVGLIGQILVRDDGTCQTHGYCRPNDNGIATASTSGYFVMKRTGPNQILILFR
;
A
#
# COMPACT_ATOMS: atom_id res chain seq x y z
N MET A 1 63.00 14.73 -23.24
CA MET A 1 63.31 16.18 -23.29
C MET A 1 62.08 16.97 -22.89
N LYS A 2 62.25 17.91 -21.95
CA LYS A 2 61.22 18.76 -21.33
C LYS A 2 60.85 19.96 -22.22
N LYS A 3 59.62 20.49 -22.07
CA LYS A 3 59.25 21.93 -22.05
C LYS A 3 57.78 22.04 -21.57
N LYS A 4 57.52 22.45 -20.31
CA LYS A 4 57.27 23.83 -19.76
C LYS A 4 55.85 24.35 -20.08
N SER A 5 54.96 24.47 -19.08
CA SER A 5 54.65 25.71 -18.28
C SER A 5 53.35 26.36 -18.79
N SER A 6 52.31 26.67 -17.99
CA SER A 6 52.31 27.65 -16.88
C SER A 6 51.15 27.44 -15.87
N ARG A 7 51.33 28.03 -14.67
CA ARG A 7 50.37 28.13 -13.56
C ARG A 7 49.57 29.43 -13.63
N GLN A 8 48.34 29.43 -13.12
CA GLN A 8 47.81 30.57 -12.33
C GLN A 8 46.82 30.07 -11.26
N LYS A 9 46.91 30.70 -10.08
CA LYS A 9 46.24 30.40 -8.80
C LYS A 9 45.01 31.30 -8.59
N GLN A 10 44.01 30.81 -7.85
CA GLN A 10 43.13 31.48 -6.84
C GLN A 10 41.78 30.72 -6.79
N SER A 11 41.02 30.56 -5.71
CA SER A 11 41.10 30.67 -4.25
C SER A 11 39.78 30.07 -3.71
N PHE A 12 39.78 29.51 -2.49
CA PHE A 12 38.63 29.04 -1.68
C PHE A 12 37.39 29.99 -1.71
N PHE A 13 36.10 29.62 -1.50
CA PHE A 13 35.37 28.61 -0.68
C PHE A 13 33.88 28.49 -1.18
N PRO A 14 32.95 27.72 -0.56
CA PRO A 14 32.01 26.83 -1.26
C PRO A 14 30.52 27.26 -1.20
N MET A 15 29.67 26.73 -2.08
CA MET A 15 28.24 26.54 -1.76
C MET A 15 27.59 25.42 -2.59
N TYR A 16 27.06 24.43 -1.86
CA TYR A 16 25.98 23.50 -2.19
C TYR A 16 26.15 22.48 -3.34
N HIS A 17 26.62 21.28 -2.96
CA HIS A 17 26.18 20.02 -3.55
C HIS A 17 25.08 19.40 -2.66
N PRO A 18 24.00 18.85 -3.23
CA PRO A 18 23.08 18.00 -2.49
C PRO A 18 23.68 16.61 -2.32
N ASN A 19 24.24 16.34 -1.14
CA ASN A 19 24.43 14.98 -0.63
C ASN A 19 23.07 14.48 -0.11
N TYR A 20 22.42 13.56 -0.82
CA TYR A 20 21.48 12.65 -0.17
C TYR A 20 22.28 11.44 0.32
N GLY A 21 22.48 11.43 1.63
CA GLY A 21 23.24 10.43 2.36
C GLY A 21 22.52 9.10 2.46
N MET A 22 23.37 8.08 2.41
CA MET A 22 23.18 6.71 2.90
C MET A 22 22.43 6.64 4.24
N ASN A 23 21.40 5.81 4.24
CA ASN A 23 21.05 4.79 5.25
C ASN A 23 21.98 4.69 6.47
N ASN A 24 21.41 4.92 7.65
CA ASN A 24 21.69 4.15 8.87
C ASN A 24 20.50 4.32 9.82
N TRP A 25 19.62 3.33 10.01
CA TRP A 25 19.79 2.21 10.94
C TRP A 25 20.43 2.65 12.27
N CYS A 26 19.62 3.22 13.18
CA CYS A 26 19.91 3.21 14.63
C CYS A 26 18.73 3.55 15.55
N SER A 27 17.56 3.99 15.06
CA SER A 27 16.46 4.41 15.96
C SER A 27 15.42 3.34 16.30
N ILE A 28 15.56 2.10 15.82
CA ILE A 28 14.63 0.99 16.13
C ILE A 28 15.24 -0.02 17.11
N ARG A 29 16.54 0.10 17.43
CA ARG A 29 17.22 -0.81 18.36
C ARG A 29 17.05 -0.45 19.85
N ALA A 30 16.49 0.71 20.17
CA ALA A 30 16.30 1.17 21.55
C ALA A 30 14.92 0.81 22.16
N ALA A 31 13.98 0.28 21.39
CA ALA A 31 12.68 -0.19 21.90
C ALA A 31 12.54 -1.72 21.94
N ALA A 32 13.56 -2.46 21.49
CA ALA A 32 13.55 -3.92 21.41
C ALA A 32 14.47 -4.61 22.43
N LEU A 33 15.10 -3.85 23.34
CA LEU A 33 16.02 -4.38 24.36
C LEU A 33 15.51 -4.29 25.81
N GLU A 34 14.25 -3.89 26.04
CA GLU A 34 13.61 -4.01 27.37
C GLU A 34 12.56 -5.15 27.45
N VAL A 35 12.44 -5.99 26.41
CA VAL A 35 11.45 -7.09 26.37
C VAL A 35 12.09 -8.49 26.37
N LEU A 36 13.42 -8.59 26.44
CA LEU A 36 14.13 -9.88 26.39
C LEU A 36 15.16 -10.12 27.49
N GLU A 37 14.99 -9.51 28.68
CA GLU A 37 15.69 -9.95 29.91
C GLU A 37 14.73 -10.30 31.07
N GLY A 38 13.44 -10.54 30.78
CA GLY A 38 12.44 -10.85 31.81
C GLY A 38 11.95 -12.30 31.88
N ASN A 39 12.41 -13.21 31.01
CA ASN A 39 11.83 -14.56 30.89
C ASN A 39 12.89 -15.68 30.91
N GLN A 40 13.79 -15.64 31.88
CA GLN A 40 14.37 -16.85 32.48
C GLN A 40 14.65 -16.55 33.95
N MET A 41 13.79 -17.05 34.83
CA MET A 41 13.95 -17.34 36.28
C MET A 41 12.63 -17.01 36.99
N ALA A 42 11.86 -18.06 37.29
CA ALA A 42 11.09 -18.26 38.53
C ALA A 42 9.91 -19.21 38.29
N GLU A 43 10.19 -20.52 38.35
CA GLU A 43 9.33 -21.39 39.14
C GLU A 43 9.50 -20.98 40.62
N GLU A 44 8.39 -21.08 41.38
CA GLU A 44 8.29 -20.96 42.84
C GLU A 44 8.56 -19.56 43.44
N ASN A 45 7.49 -18.81 43.71
CA ASN A 45 7.10 -18.47 45.09
C ASN A 45 5.80 -17.65 45.18
N ASP A 46 4.99 -18.06 46.16
CA ASP A 46 3.75 -17.47 46.62
C ASP A 46 3.92 -15.99 47.02
N THR A 47 3.41 -15.05 46.20
CA THR A 47 3.20 -13.66 46.62
C THR A 47 1.92 -13.09 46.00
N LYS A 48 1.08 -12.51 46.87
CA LYS A 48 -0.18 -11.85 46.54
C LYS A 48 -0.04 -10.89 45.36
N LEU A 49 -0.83 -11.11 44.29
CA LEU A 49 -0.96 -10.18 43.19
C LEU A 49 -1.42 -8.80 43.67
N ASP A 50 -0.82 -7.75 43.09
CA ASP A 50 -1.19 -6.35 43.26
C ASP A 50 -2.72 -6.16 43.06
N PRO A 51 -3.45 -5.54 44.01
CA PRO A 51 -4.88 -5.30 43.93
C PRO A 51 -5.34 -4.62 42.63
N ILE A 52 -4.48 -3.80 42.01
CA ILE A 52 -4.76 -3.09 40.77
C ILE A 52 -4.78 -4.06 39.58
N ILE A 53 -3.85 -5.01 39.53
CA ILE A 53 -3.79 -6.03 38.47
C ILE A 53 -4.97 -7.00 38.61
N GLN A 54 -5.33 -7.37 39.85
CA GLN A 54 -6.52 -8.20 40.12
C GLN A 54 -7.81 -7.47 39.70
N TYR A 55 -7.92 -6.17 39.97
CA TYR A 55 -9.06 -5.35 39.55
C TYR A 55 -9.19 -5.26 38.03
N ILE A 56 -8.08 -5.08 37.31
CA ILE A 56 -8.07 -5.02 35.84
C ILE A 56 -8.45 -6.38 35.22
N ALA A 57 -7.96 -7.48 35.79
CA ALA A 57 -8.31 -8.84 35.36
C ALA A 57 -9.81 -9.12 35.56
N ASN A 58 -10.35 -8.79 36.74
CA ASN A 58 -11.77 -8.96 37.06
C ASN A 58 -12.67 -8.11 36.13
N ARG A 59 -12.29 -6.87 35.83
CA ARG A 59 -13.05 -6.02 34.90
C ARG A 59 -13.06 -6.57 33.46
N LYS A 60 -11.97 -7.18 33.01
CA LYS A 60 -11.92 -7.83 31.68
C LYS A 60 -12.81 -9.06 31.62
N ALA A 61 -12.83 -9.87 32.69
CA ALA A 61 -13.70 -11.04 32.79
C ALA A 61 -15.19 -10.66 32.79
N GLU A 62 -15.60 -9.65 33.57
CA GLU A 62 -16.99 -9.16 33.59
C GLU A 62 -17.44 -8.63 32.22
N LYS A 63 -16.56 -7.91 31.51
CA LYS A 63 -16.86 -7.37 30.18
C LYS A 63 -17.05 -8.48 29.15
N PHE A 64 -16.34 -9.60 29.32
CA PHE A 64 -16.47 -10.78 28.47
C PHE A 64 -17.79 -11.54 28.75
N GLN A 65 -18.16 -11.69 30.03
CA GLN A 65 -19.41 -12.33 30.46
C GLN A 65 -20.64 -11.56 29.94
N ARG A 66 -20.67 -10.23 30.08
CA ARG A 66 -21.76 -9.36 29.59
C ARG A 66 -21.92 -9.42 28.06
N LYS A 67 -20.82 -9.62 27.33
CA LYS A 67 -20.85 -9.79 25.87
C LYS A 67 -21.48 -11.13 25.47
N LYS A 68 -21.24 -12.18 26.26
CA LYS A 68 -21.83 -13.52 26.07
C LYS A 68 -23.33 -13.55 26.37
N GLU A 69 -23.78 -12.83 27.40
CA GLU A 69 -25.22 -12.69 27.74
C GLU A 69 -26.01 -11.86 26.72
N ARG A 70 -25.38 -10.85 26.09
CA ARG A 70 -26.01 -10.09 24.99
C ARG A 70 -26.22 -10.96 23.74
N LEU A 71 -25.34 -11.93 23.50
CA LEU A 71 -25.44 -12.85 22.37
C LEU A 71 -26.51 -13.92 22.58
N SER A 72 -26.81 -14.33 23.83
CA SER A 72 -27.85 -15.33 24.11
C SER A 72 -29.27 -14.76 24.07
N LYS A 73 -29.45 -13.44 24.32
CA LYS A 73 -30.78 -12.80 24.33
C LYS A 73 -31.36 -12.48 22.95
N ASN A 74 -30.54 -12.53 21.89
CA ASN A 74 -30.99 -12.19 20.52
C ASN A 74 -31.60 -13.36 19.73
N ASN A 75 -31.73 -14.56 20.32
CA ASN A 75 -32.25 -15.76 19.64
C ASN A 75 -33.72 -16.11 19.93
N LEU A 76 -34.52 -15.20 20.52
CA LEU A 76 -35.94 -15.43 20.77
C LEU A 76 -36.78 -14.21 20.37
N SER A 77 -37.13 -14.11 19.08
CA SER A 77 -38.51 -13.84 18.61
C SER A 77 -38.50 -13.67 17.09
N HIS A 78 -39.18 -14.56 16.36
CA HIS A 78 -39.74 -14.23 15.05
C HIS A 78 -41.06 -14.97 14.91
N ASN A 79 -42.15 -14.23 15.17
CA ASN A 79 -43.52 -14.64 14.89
C ASN A 79 -43.83 -14.47 13.40
N HIS A 80 -44.65 -15.40 12.91
CA HIS A 80 -45.26 -15.45 11.59
C HIS A 80 -45.96 -14.16 11.17
N ILE A 81 -45.66 -13.67 9.96
CA ILE A 81 -46.60 -12.89 9.15
C ILE A 81 -46.62 -13.52 7.75
N GLN A 82 -47.79 -14.03 7.35
CA GLN A 82 -48.12 -14.47 6.00
C GLN A 82 -48.34 -13.25 5.10
N CYS A 83 -47.71 -13.23 3.92
CA CYS A 83 -48.11 -12.38 2.81
C CYS A 83 -48.13 -13.19 1.51
N THR A 84 -49.15 -12.91 0.71
CA THR A 84 -49.77 -13.69 -0.35
C THR A 84 -48.93 -13.90 -1.61
N ASN A 85 -49.15 -15.05 -2.26
CA ASN A 85 -48.55 -15.49 -3.52
C ASN A 85 -48.80 -14.54 -4.69
N ARG A 86 -47.71 -14.09 -5.35
CA ARG A 86 -47.72 -13.66 -6.75
C ARG A 86 -46.51 -14.30 -7.44
N THR A 87 -46.80 -15.12 -8.46
CA THR A 87 -45.83 -15.88 -9.25
C THR A 87 -45.00 -14.95 -10.13
N GLU A 88 -43.74 -14.72 -9.73
CA GLU A 88 -42.67 -14.27 -10.63
C GLU A 88 -41.59 -15.35 -10.67
N LYS A 89 -41.20 -15.75 -11.89
CA LYS A 89 -40.06 -16.65 -12.13
C LYS A 89 -38.78 -15.99 -11.59
N ARG A 90 -38.40 -16.32 -10.35
CA ARG A 90 -37.07 -16.01 -9.79
C ARG A 90 -36.01 -16.73 -10.61
N ARG A 91 -35.27 -16.00 -11.43
CA ARG A 91 -33.93 -16.42 -11.87
C ARG A 91 -33.08 -16.57 -10.61
N GLN A 92 -32.39 -17.70 -10.47
CA GLN A 92 -31.43 -17.89 -9.38
C GLN A 92 -30.39 -16.77 -9.45
N PRO A 93 -30.02 -16.14 -8.31
CA PRO A 93 -28.88 -15.24 -8.29
C PRO A 93 -27.64 -16.03 -8.75
N PRO A 94 -26.74 -15.41 -9.54
CA PRO A 94 -25.50 -16.08 -9.93
C PRO A 94 -24.76 -16.52 -8.66
N LYS A 95 -24.34 -17.79 -8.62
CA LYS A 95 -23.45 -18.29 -7.56
C LYS A 95 -22.25 -17.35 -7.48
N LEU A 96 -22.04 -16.70 -6.33
CA LEU A 96 -20.76 -16.06 -6.06
C LEU A 96 -19.67 -17.12 -6.22
N PRO A 97 -18.55 -16.83 -6.90
CA PRO A 97 -17.44 -17.76 -6.98
C PRO A 97 -16.97 -18.06 -5.55
N GLN A 98 -16.97 -19.34 -5.20
CA GLN A 98 -16.33 -19.81 -3.96
C GLN A 98 -14.82 -19.56 -4.07
N PRO A 99 -14.09 -19.43 -2.94
CA PRO A 99 -12.69 -19.00 -2.97
C PRO A 99 -11.80 -20.14 -3.50
N GLU A 100 -11.71 -20.26 -4.83
CA GLU A 100 -10.83 -21.19 -5.53
C GLU A 100 -9.36 -21.01 -5.10
N ASN A 101 -8.98 -19.82 -4.60
CA ASN A 101 -7.61 -19.49 -4.26
C ASN A 101 -7.06 -20.17 -2.99
N LEU A 102 -7.88 -20.47 -1.97
CA LEU A 102 -7.38 -21.05 -0.71
C LEU A 102 -7.19 -22.56 -0.80
N GLU A 103 -8.17 -23.24 -1.39
CA GLU A 103 -8.04 -24.65 -1.71
C GLU A 103 -6.91 -24.85 -2.71
N TYR A 104 -6.72 -23.96 -3.68
CA TYR A 104 -5.58 -23.99 -4.58
C TYR A 104 -4.24 -23.83 -3.84
N ILE A 105 -4.04 -22.81 -3.00
CA ILE A 105 -2.76 -22.62 -2.28
C ILE A 105 -2.51 -23.79 -1.32
N THR A 106 -3.52 -24.22 -0.57
CA THR A 106 -3.42 -25.36 0.33
C THR A 106 -3.12 -26.64 -0.44
N ASN A 107 -3.77 -26.85 -1.60
CA ASN A 107 -3.53 -27.99 -2.47
C ASN A 107 -2.19 -27.90 -3.19
N GLN A 108 -1.67 -26.73 -3.56
CA GLN A 108 -0.32 -26.61 -4.12
C GLN A 108 0.73 -26.89 -3.06
N VAL A 109 0.60 -26.30 -1.87
CA VAL A 109 1.46 -26.59 -0.72
C VAL A 109 1.39 -28.08 -0.36
N GLN A 110 0.19 -28.69 -0.37
CA GLN A 110 0.00 -30.10 -0.04
C GLN A 110 0.45 -31.05 -1.16
N LYS A 111 0.25 -30.69 -2.43
CA LYS A 111 0.72 -31.42 -3.62
C LYS A 111 2.24 -31.40 -3.69
N ILE A 112 2.86 -30.26 -3.43
CA ILE A 112 4.32 -30.14 -3.31
C ILE A 112 4.80 -30.93 -2.08
N LYS A 113 4.20 -30.78 -0.89
CA LYS A 113 4.51 -31.63 0.29
C LYS A 113 4.41 -33.14 0.00
N ASN A 114 3.45 -33.55 -0.82
CA ASN A 114 3.29 -34.95 -1.23
C ASN A 114 4.34 -35.39 -2.27
N LEU A 115 4.73 -34.52 -3.21
CA LEU A 115 5.86 -34.74 -4.13
C LEU A 115 7.22 -34.74 -3.39
N LEU A 116 7.27 -34.19 -2.18
CA LEU A 116 8.43 -34.13 -1.30
C LEU A 116 8.51 -35.30 -0.29
N LYS A 117 7.53 -36.22 -0.26
CA LYS A 117 7.60 -37.40 0.61
C LYS A 117 8.61 -38.41 0.05
N PRO A 118 9.56 -38.90 0.87
CA PRO A 118 10.41 -40.02 0.45
C PRO A 118 9.55 -41.28 0.24
N ASN A 119 9.87 -42.05 -0.80
CA ASN A 119 9.22 -43.31 -1.13
C ASN A 119 9.25 -44.28 0.09
N PRO A 120 8.23 -45.10 0.34
CA PRO A 120 8.24 -45.99 1.50
C PRO A 120 9.34 -47.05 1.38
N ALA A 121 10.17 -47.08 2.42
CA ALA A 121 11.25 -47.99 2.79
C ALA A 121 11.49 -49.24 1.92
N HIS A 122 12.67 -49.30 1.30
CA HIS A 122 13.46 -50.53 1.18
C HIS A 122 14.41 -50.63 2.40
N PRO A 123 14.81 -51.86 2.81
CA PRO A 123 15.33 -52.11 4.15
C PRO A 123 16.63 -51.35 4.44
N VAL A 124 16.73 -50.92 5.70
CA VAL A 124 17.78 -50.06 6.25
C VAL A 124 19.14 -50.76 6.16
N GLU A 125 19.92 -50.42 5.14
CA GLU A 125 21.37 -50.52 5.20
C GLU A 125 21.92 -49.34 6.01
N LYS A 126 22.89 -49.62 6.88
CA LYS A 126 23.63 -48.60 7.66
C LYS A 126 24.33 -47.63 6.69
N GLN A 127 23.67 -46.54 6.32
CA GLN A 127 24.30 -45.43 5.61
C GLN A 127 24.89 -44.45 6.62
N ASP A 128 26.14 -44.69 6.97
CA ASP A 128 27.02 -43.63 7.45
C ASP A 128 27.79 -43.10 6.23
N SER A 129 27.23 -42.11 5.53
CA SER A 129 27.98 -41.38 4.50
C SER A 129 27.42 -39.98 4.28
N LYS A 130 28.34 -39.03 4.11
CA LYS A 130 28.07 -37.69 3.58
C LYS A 130 27.55 -37.85 2.14
N GLU A 131 26.27 -38.13 1.98
CA GLU A 131 25.63 -38.23 0.67
C GLU A 131 25.49 -36.80 0.12
N ARG A 132 26.45 -36.36 -0.68
CA ARG A 132 26.38 -35.13 -1.45
C ARG A 132 26.68 -35.48 -2.90
N THR A 133 25.92 -34.94 -3.82
CA THR A 133 26.00 -35.36 -5.23
C THR A 133 26.03 -34.14 -6.13
N ALA A 134 27.12 -33.98 -6.89
CA ALA A 134 27.22 -33.03 -7.99
C ALA A 134 27.40 -33.83 -9.28
N THR A 135 26.40 -33.83 -10.17
CA THR A 135 26.37 -34.79 -11.31
C THR A 135 26.81 -34.20 -12.64
N GLN A 136 26.77 -32.87 -12.81
CA GLN A 136 27.04 -32.20 -14.09
C GLN A 136 28.31 -31.34 -14.08
N LYS A 137 28.72 -30.90 -15.28
CA LYS A 137 29.88 -30.01 -15.47
C LYS A 137 29.73 -28.74 -14.63
N TYR A 138 30.80 -28.39 -13.92
CA TYR A 138 30.89 -27.20 -13.05
C TYR A 138 29.90 -27.17 -11.87
N ALA A 139 29.20 -28.27 -11.58
CA ALA A 139 28.31 -28.34 -10.43
C ALA A 139 29.10 -28.42 -9.11
N HIS A 140 28.58 -27.79 -8.05
CA HIS A 140 29.16 -27.84 -6.70
C HIS A 140 28.09 -28.24 -5.67
N ALA A 141 28.43 -29.15 -4.76
CA ALA A 141 27.57 -29.55 -3.66
C ALA A 141 28.36 -29.57 -2.33
N GLU A 142 27.96 -28.75 -1.37
CA GLU A 142 28.53 -28.65 -0.02
C GLU A 142 27.47 -29.02 1.04
N GLY A 143 27.88 -29.57 2.18
CA GLY A 143 26.97 -29.95 3.27
C GLY A 143 26.42 -31.38 3.21
N ARG A 144 25.31 -31.66 3.91
CA ARG A 144 24.75 -33.01 4.14
C ARG A 144 23.47 -33.23 3.32
N HIS A 145 23.39 -34.33 2.59
CA HIS A 145 22.25 -34.66 1.70
C HIS A 145 21.98 -33.56 0.65
N THR A 146 23.02 -32.88 0.17
CA THR A 146 22.91 -31.82 -0.83
C THR A 146 23.10 -32.35 -2.24
N LYS A 147 22.35 -31.81 -3.21
CA LYS A 147 22.33 -32.29 -4.59
C LYS A 147 22.40 -31.13 -5.59
N ALA A 148 23.40 -31.16 -6.46
CA ALA A 148 23.58 -30.22 -7.57
C ALA A 148 23.56 -31.00 -8.90
N ASP A 149 22.38 -31.07 -9.52
CA ASP A 149 22.15 -31.85 -10.75
C ASP A 149 22.24 -31.04 -12.05
N GLY A 150 22.28 -29.71 -11.97
CA GLY A 150 22.36 -28.84 -13.13
C GLY A 150 23.79 -28.51 -13.55
N ILE A 151 24.00 -28.21 -14.83
CA ILE A 151 25.27 -27.64 -15.30
C ILE A 151 25.52 -26.31 -14.59
N ALA A 152 26.72 -26.15 -14.01
CA ALA A 152 27.10 -24.97 -13.22
C ALA A 152 26.10 -24.63 -12.08
N SER A 153 25.45 -25.66 -11.51
CA SER A 153 24.57 -25.50 -10.36
C SER A 153 25.35 -25.55 -9.04
N HIS A 154 24.82 -24.92 -7.99
CA HIS A 154 25.41 -24.91 -6.66
C HIS A 154 24.37 -25.28 -5.61
N ALA A 155 24.68 -26.23 -4.73
CA ALA A 155 23.84 -26.58 -3.59
C ALA A 155 24.67 -26.64 -2.29
N GLU A 156 24.29 -25.90 -1.26
CA GLU A 156 24.99 -25.89 0.03
C GLU A 156 24.04 -26.02 1.23
N GLY A 157 24.50 -26.61 2.33
CA GLY A 157 23.74 -26.75 3.59
C GLY A 157 23.19 -28.15 3.87
N LEU A 158 21.91 -28.27 4.21
CA LEU A 158 21.27 -29.54 4.60
C LEU A 158 20.08 -29.84 3.69
N LEU A 159 20.06 -31.00 3.03
CA LEU A 159 18.93 -31.43 2.18
C LEU A 159 18.58 -30.45 1.05
N THR A 160 19.56 -29.67 0.55
CA THR A 160 19.35 -28.69 -0.52
C THR A 160 19.46 -29.33 -1.90
N HIS A 161 18.69 -28.83 -2.88
CA HIS A 161 18.65 -29.40 -4.22
C HIS A 161 18.60 -28.31 -5.29
N ALA A 162 19.69 -28.14 -6.02
CA ALA A 162 19.76 -27.32 -7.23
C ALA A 162 19.72 -28.24 -8.47
N SER A 163 18.59 -28.28 -9.18
CA SER A 163 18.34 -29.32 -10.19
C SER A 163 18.47 -28.86 -11.65
N ASN A 164 18.66 -27.57 -11.91
CA ASN A 164 18.65 -27.00 -13.26
C ASN A 164 19.92 -26.17 -13.53
N VAL A 165 20.14 -25.84 -14.80
CA VAL A 165 21.33 -25.09 -15.24
C VAL A 165 21.40 -23.74 -14.52
N PHE A 166 22.57 -23.42 -13.96
CA PHE A 166 22.84 -22.21 -13.16
C PHE A 166 21.98 -22.05 -11.89
N ALA A 167 21.28 -23.09 -11.45
CA ALA A 167 20.48 -23.01 -10.23
C ALA A 167 21.37 -22.96 -8.97
N HIS A 168 20.96 -22.19 -7.96
CA HIS A 168 21.62 -22.10 -6.65
C HIS A 168 20.64 -22.40 -5.52
N ALA A 169 20.98 -23.33 -4.63
CA ALA A 169 20.16 -23.67 -3.46
C ALA A 169 21.01 -23.71 -2.17
N GLU A 170 20.77 -22.80 -1.24
CA GLU A 170 21.49 -22.72 0.03
C GLU A 170 20.56 -22.82 1.25
N GLY A 171 21.09 -23.25 2.40
CA GLY A 171 20.33 -23.37 3.65
C GLY A 171 19.83 -24.78 3.98
N SER A 172 18.56 -24.92 4.38
CA SER A 172 17.97 -26.20 4.85
C SER A 172 16.71 -26.57 4.07
N LYS A 173 16.74 -27.71 3.38
CA LYS A 173 15.63 -28.25 2.58
C LYS A 173 15.15 -27.29 1.47
N THR A 174 16.05 -26.48 0.93
CA THR A 174 15.75 -25.52 -0.14
C THR A 174 15.87 -26.17 -1.51
N LYS A 175 15.13 -25.65 -2.50
CA LYS A 175 15.05 -26.23 -3.84
C LYS A 175 15.07 -25.17 -4.93
N ALA A 176 16.08 -25.20 -5.77
CA ALA A 176 16.17 -24.37 -6.97
C ALA A 176 16.05 -25.25 -8.22
N THR A 177 14.87 -25.26 -8.84
CA THR A 177 14.53 -26.17 -9.95
C THR A 177 14.30 -25.46 -11.28
N GLY A 178 14.19 -24.13 -11.28
CA GLY A 178 14.11 -23.31 -12.49
C GLY A 178 15.50 -23.01 -13.07
N HIS A 179 15.57 -22.72 -14.37
CA HIS A 179 16.82 -22.26 -14.99
C HIS A 179 17.29 -20.96 -14.34
N SER A 180 18.56 -20.88 -13.91
CA SER A 180 19.11 -19.70 -13.20
C SER A 180 18.29 -19.27 -11.98
N SER A 181 17.62 -20.20 -11.29
CA SER A 181 16.83 -19.91 -10.09
C SER A 181 17.70 -19.91 -8.83
N HIS A 182 17.27 -19.18 -7.80
CA HIS A 182 17.93 -19.11 -6.51
C HIS A 182 16.94 -19.41 -5.37
N SER A 183 17.31 -20.30 -4.44
CA SER A 183 16.49 -20.66 -3.28
C SER A 183 17.35 -20.69 -2.01
N GLU A 184 17.06 -19.81 -1.06
CA GLU A 184 17.80 -19.72 0.21
C GLU A 184 16.88 -19.79 1.44
N GLY A 185 17.45 -20.06 2.63
CA GLY A 185 16.72 -20.14 3.89
C GLY A 185 16.28 -21.56 4.29
N SER A 186 15.00 -21.73 4.67
CA SER A 186 14.47 -23.01 5.19
C SER A 186 13.19 -23.43 4.50
N GLU A 187 13.20 -24.61 3.87
CA GLU A 187 12.04 -25.19 3.17
C GLU A 187 11.49 -24.25 2.07
N THR A 188 12.37 -23.54 1.37
CA THR A 188 12.02 -22.66 0.25
C THR A 188 12.10 -23.38 -1.10
N THR A 189 11.39 -22.89 -2.11
CA THR A 189 11.40 -23.47 -3.45
C THR A 189 11.30 -22.38 -4.53
N ALA A 190 12.32 -22.27 -5.37
CA ALA A 190 12.31 -21.47 -6.59
C ALA A 190 12.24 -22.39 -7.82
N SER A 191 11.08 -22.43 -8.48
CA SER A 191 10.80 -23.32 -9.62
C SER A 191 10.63 -22.62 -10.96
N GLY A 192 10.31 -21.33 -10.97
CA GLY A 192 10.29 -20.53 -12.20
C GLY A 192 11.69 -20.25 -12.73
N ASN A 193 11.83 -20.04 -14.03
CA ASN A 193 13.10 -19.59 -14.60
C ASN A 193 13.44 -18.21 -14.04
N TYR A 194 14.67 -17.99 -13.63
CA TYR A 194 15.15 -16.76 -12.99
C TYR A 194 14.41 -16.40 -11.69
N ALA A 195 13.69 -17.35 -11.08
CA ALA A 195 12.95 -17.10 -9.85
C ALA A 195 13.86 -17.07 -8.62
N HIS A 196 13.46 -16.30 -7.61
CA HIS A 196 14.14 -16.21 -6.33
C HIS A 196 13.18 -16.49 -5.18
N ALA A 197 13.56 -17.38 -4.25
CA ALA A 197 12.79 -17.69 -3.04
C ALA A 197 13.68 -17.68 -1.80
N GLU A 198 13.40 -16.79 -0.85
CA GLU A 198 14.17 -16.64 0.40
C GLU A 198 13.27 -16.67 1.64
N GLY A 199 13.83 -16.96 2.81
CA GLY A 199 13.10 -17.02 4.09
C GLY A 199 12.63 -18.43 4.49
N LYS A 200 11.37 -18.59 4.90
CA LYS A 200 10.83 -19.86 5.43
C LYS A 200 9.54 -20.28 4.73
N TYR A 201 9.47 -21.48 4.18
CA TYR A 201 8.29 -21.99 3.45
C TYR A 201 7.86 -21.12 2.25
N THR A 202 8.78 -20.35 1.66
CA THR A 202 8.47 -19.47 0.52
C THR A 202 8.57 -20.22 -0.79
N ILE A 203 7.73 -19.86 -1.76
CA ILE A 203 7.62 -20.55 -3.04
C ILE A 203 7.53 -19.53 -4.18
N ALA A 204 8.53 -19.52 -5.07
CA ALA A 204 8.51 -18.74 -6.30
C ALA A 204 8.32 -19.68 -7.51
N LEU A 205 7.11 -19.71 -8.07
CA LEU A 205 6.72 -20.60 -9.17
C LEU A 205 6.75 -19.92 -10.54
N GLY A 206 6.48 -18.62 -10.60
CA GLY A 206 6.44 -17.88 -11.85
C GLY A 206 7.84 -17.60 -12.40
N ASP A 207 7.97 -17.54 -13.73
CA ASP A 207 9.20 -17.05 -14.35
C ASP A 207 9.48 -15.62 -13.88
N ALA A 208 10.72 -15.35 -13.46
CA ALA A 208 11.18 -14.12 -12.82
C ALA A 208 10.40 -13.72 -11.56
N ALA A 209 9.75 -14.66 -10.86
CA ALA A 209 9.03 -14.39 -9.63
C ALA A 209 9.96 -14.27 -8.41
N HIS A 210 9.56 -13.48 -7.42
CA HIS A 210 10.26 -13.31 -6.15
C HIS A 210 9.35 -13.60 -4.96
N ALA A 211 9.75 -14.50 -4.06
CA ALA A 211 9.01 -14.79 -2.83
C ALA A 211 9.93 -14.71 -1.60
N GLU A 212 9.62 -13.81 -0.67
CA GLU A 212 10.38 -13.63 0.57
C GLU A 212 9.49 -13.64 1.83
N GLY A 213 10.09 -13.82 3.01
CA GLY A 213 9.37 -13.85 4.29
C GLY A 213 8.97 -15.25 4.77
N THR A 214 7.73 -15.44 5.21
CA THR A 214 7.23 -16.72 5.74
C THR A 214 5.95 -17.18 5.07
N ALA A 215 5.98 -18.37 4.49
CA ALA A 215 4.84 -19.01 3.82
C ALA A 215 4.24 -18.15 2.69
N THR A 216 5.07 -17.44 1.94
CA THR A 216 4.68 -16.59 0.81
C THR A 216 4.76 -17.35 -0.51
N VAL A 217 3.91 -16.98 -1.48
CA VAL A 217 3.84 -17.65 -2.79
C VAL A 217 3.80 -16.63 -3.92
N ALA A 218 4.87 -16.57 -4.72
CA ALA A 218 4.92 -15.75 -5.94
C ALA A 218 4.75 -16.66 -7.17
N ALA A 219 3.53 -16.72 -7.69
CA ALA A 219 3.13 -17.72 -8.70
C ALA A 219 2.89 -17.16 -10.10
N GLY A 220 2.79 -15.83 -10.26
CA GLY A 220 2.66 -15.17 -11.55
C GLY A 220 4.01 -14.82 -12.17
N PHE A 221 4.05 -14.70 -13.50
CA PHE A 221 5.20 -14.17 -14.22
C PHE A 221 5.60 -12.79 -13.68
N SER A 222 6.88 -12.58 -13.35
CA SER A 222 7.41 -11.34 -12.79
C SER A 222 6.67 -10.83 -11.53
N SER A 223 6.07 -11.74 -10.75
CA SER A 223 5.30 -11.37 -9.55
C SER A 223 6.16 -11.37 -8.27
N HIS A 224 5.76 -10.60 -7.27
CA HIS A 224 6.46 -10.48 -5.99
C HIS A 224 5.51 -10.69 -4.80
N ALA A 225 5.81 -11.65 -3.92
CA ALA A 225 5.13 -11.86 -2.64
C ALA A 225 6.10 -11.74 -1.45
N GLU A 226 5.79 -10.87 -0.49
CA GLU A 226 6.55 -10.74 0.76
C GLU A 226 5.66 -10.76 2.01
N GLY A 227 6.25 -10.93 3.19
CA GLY A 227 5.56 -10.91 4.47
C GLY A 227 5.17 -12.30 5.01
N LEU A 228 3.93 -12.46 5.49
CA LEU A 228 3.46 -13.67 6.18
C LEU A 228 2.18 -14.22 5.52
N TYR A 229 2.22 -15.41 4.92
CA TYR A 229 1.06 -16.02 4.25
C TYR A 229 0.43 -15.09 3.18
N THR A 230 1.26 -14.53 2.31
CA THR A 230 0.82 -13.74 1.15
C THR A 230 0.97 -14.53 -0.16
N SER A 231 0.13 -14.26 -1.15
CA SER A 231 0.19 -14.95 -2.44
C SER A 231 -0.13 -14.02 -3.60
N THR A 232 0.62 -14.11 -4.71
CA THR A 232 0.29 -13.39 -5.94
C THR A 232 -0.79 -14.09 -6.78
N ALA A 233 -1.28 -15.26 -6.34
CA ALA A 233 -2.40 -15.98 -6.96
C ALA A 233 -2.30 -16.12 -8.49
N HIS A 234 -1.10 -16.38 -9.01
CA HIS A 234 -0.78 -16.51 -10.45
C HIS A 234 -0.88 -15.23 -11.28
N PHE A 235 -1.21 -14.10 -10.67
CA PHE A 235 -1.31 -12.84 -11.39
C PHE A 235 0.08 -12.33 -11.79
N ALA A 236 0.28 -12.17 -13.10
CA ALA A 236 1.51 -11.62 -13.65
C ALA A 236 1.77 -10.20 -13.11
N GLY A 237 2.99 -9.89 -12.72
CA GLY A 237 3.40 -8.57 -12.24
C GLY A 237 2.74 -8.09 -10.95
N ALA A 238 1.94 -8.93 -10.27
CA ALA A 238 1.32 -8.55 -9.02
C ALA A 238 2.38 -8.44 -7.91
N HIS A 239 2.21 -7.43 -7.06
CA HIS A 239 3.02 -7.25 -5.85
C HIS A 239 2.12 -7.30 -4.62
N ILE A 240 2.45 -8.14 -3.64
CA ILE A 240 1.71 -8.22 -2.38
C ILE A 240 2.64 -8.31 -1.17
N MET A 241 2.34 -7.52 -0.14
CA MET A 241 3.05 -7.49 1.15
C MET A 241 2.08 -7.61 2.33
N GLY A 242 2.59 -7.75 3.56
CA GLY A 242 1.79 -7.75 4.78
C GLY A 242 1.50 -9.15 5.33
N LYS A 243 0.30 -9.39 5.83
CA LYS A 243 -0.07 -10.70 6.39
C LYS A 243 -1.41 -11.23 5.90
N PHE A 244 -1.45 -12.53 5.61
CA PHE A 244 -2.66 -13.29 5.30
C PHE A 244 -3.49 -12.65 4.18
N GLY A 245 -3.06 -12.78 2.92
CA GLY A 245 -3.79 -12.19 1.80
C GLY A 245 -3.35 -12.72 0.44
N SER A 246 -4.20 -12.49 -0.56
CA SER A 246 -3.93 -12.88 -1.94
C SER A 246 -4.16 -11.71 -2.87
N ALA A 247 -3.31 -11.57 -3.88
CA ALA A 247 -3.53 -10.65 -4.98
C ALA A 247 -4.80 -11.03 -5.74
N GLU A 248 -5.44 -10.03 -6.34
CA GLU A 248 -6.72 -10.21 -7.04
C GLU A 248 -6.62 -9.96 -8.55
N GLN A 249 -5.53 -9.35 -9.02
CA GLN A 249 -5.37 -8.87 -10.40
C GLN A 249 -3.90 -8.74 -10.81
N PRO A 250 -3.59 -8.85 -12.12
CA PRO A 250 -2.23 -8.66 -12.62
C PRO A 250 -1.78 -7.20 -12.54
N TYR A 251 -0.45 -7.01 -12.51
CA TYR A 251 0.27 -5.74 -12.51
C TYR A 251 -0.16 -4.74 -11.42
N SER A 252 -0.86 -5.24 -10.39
CA SER A 252 -1.50 -4.45 -9.34
C SER A 252 -0.76 -4.61 -8.01
N TRP A 253 -1.01 -3.69 -7.07
CA TRP A 253 -0.33 -3.66 -5.78
C TRP A 253 -1.30 -3.86 -4.63
N PHE A 254 -0.92 -4.66 -3.64
CA PHE A 254 -1.78 -5.12 -2.56
C PHE A 254 -1.07 -5.06 -1.20
N ILE A 255 -1.78 -4.60 -0.16
CA ILE A 255 -1.39 -4.78 1.24
C ILE A 255 -2.33 -5.78 1.89
N ALA A 256 -1.82 -6.94 2.25
CA ALA A 256 -2.54 -7.96 3.00
C ALA A 256 -2.65 -7.57 4.48
N ASN A 257 -3.85 -7.73 5.03
CA ASN A 257 -4.15 -7.50 6.46
C ASN A 257 -5.21 -8.49 6.99
N GLY A 258 -5.14 -9.74 6.55
CA GLY A 258 -5.99 -10.79 7.13
C GLY A 258 -5.66 -11.05 8.59
N THR A 259 -6.53 -11.77 9.27
CA THR A 259 -6.35 -12.11 10.70
C THR A 259 -5.75 -13.48 10.92
N HIS A 260 -5.84 -14.35 9.90
CA HIS A 260 -5.36 -15.72 9.94
C HIS A 260 -5.22 -16.26 8.50
N HIS A 261 -4.45 -17.32 8.27
CA HIS A 261 -4.28 -17.90 6.93
C HIS A 261 -5.59 -18.44 6.33
N SER A 262 -6.55 -18.82 7.18
CA SER A 262 -7.90 -19.22 6.77
C SER A 262 -8.89 -18.05 6.67
N MET A 263 -8.45 -16.83 7.00
CA MET A 263 -9.23 -15.58 6.96
C MET A 263 -8.37 -14.49 6.30
N PRO A 264 -8.06 -14.64 5.00
CA PRO A 264 -7.28 -13.66 4.27
C PRO A 264 -8.04 -12.35 4.11
N GLY A 265 -7.32 -11.24 3.95
CA GLY A 265 -7.91 -9.93 3.73
C GLY A 265 -6.90 -8.92 3.18
N LEU A 266 -7.42 -7.85 2.57
CA LEU A 266 -6.62 -6.76 2.02
C LEU A 266 -6.92 -5.46 2.77
N GLY A 267 -5.90 -4.86 3.35
CA GLY A 267 -6.00 -3.54 3.98
C GLY A 267 -5.94 -2.38 2.97
N ALA A 268 -5.32 -2.58 1.81
CA ALA A 268 -5.30 -1.60 0.72
C ALA A 268 -4.97 -2.27 -0.61
N LYS A 269 -5.37 -1.63 -1.73
CA LYS A 269 -4.96 -2.04 -3.07
C LYS A 269 -4.96 -0.89 -4.07
N TRP A 270 -4.04 -0.95 -5.01
CA TRP A 270 -4.05 -0.13 -6.23
C TRP A 270 -4.19 -1.04 -7.45
N LEU A 271 -5.11 -0.72 -8.35
CA LEU A 271 -5.45 -1.56 -9.49
C LEU A 271 -4.92 -0.97 -10.79
N ALA A 272 -4.10 -1.71 -11.52
CA ALA A 272 -3.47 -1.21 -12.74
C ALA A 272 -4.46 -0.93 -13.87
N HIS A 273 -5.51 -1.76 -14.00
CA HIS A 273 -6.43 -1.68 -15.14
C HIS A 273 -7.21 -0.34 -15.18
N ASN A 274 -7.49 0.27 -14.03
CA ASN A 274 -8.23 1.54 -13.95
C ASN A 274 -7.49 2.65 -13.18
N GLY A 275 -6.41 2.32 -12.48
CA GLY A 275 -5.60 3.26 -11.69
C GLY A 275 -6.25 3.68 -10.37
N GLU A 276 -7.26 2.96 -9.88
CA GLU A 276 -7.95 3.28 -8.63
C GLU A 276 -7.22 2.75 -7.40
N MET A 277 -7.30 3.51 -6.30
CA MET A 277 -6.76 3.17 -4.99
C MET A 277 -7.90 2.91 -4.02
N TYR A 278 -7.78 1.83 -3.24
CA TYR A 278 -8.73 1.41 -2.23
C TYR A 278 -7.99 1.25 -0.90
N ILE A 279 -8.58 1.74 0.18
CA ILE A 279 -8.03 1.61 1.53
C ILE A 279 -9.16 1.10 2.44
N GLU A 280 -8.92 0.00 3.13
CA GLU A 280 -9.83 -0.56 4.11
C GLU A 280 -9.57 0.11 5.48
N GLY A 281 -10.53 0.90 5.93
CA GLY A 281 -10.46 1.61 7.19
C GLY A 281 -11.51 2.71 7.28
N ALA A 282 -11.89 3.11 8.48
CA ALA A 282 -12.89 4.16 8.68
C ALA A 282 -12.35 5.58 8.43
N SER A 283 -11.03 5.76 8.42
CA SER A 283 -10.39 7.08 8.37
C SER A 283 -9.08 7.05 7.59
N TYR A 284 -8.85 8.10 6.80
CA TYR A 284 -7.53 8.46 6.27
C TYR A 284 -6.97 9.63 7.09
N ASN A 285 -5.93 9.37 7.88
CA ASN A 285 -5.37 10.37 8.79
C ASN A 285 -4.28 11.17 8.08
N ALA A 286 -4.60 12.39 7.67
CA ALA A 286 -3.64 13.36 7.16
C ALA A 286 -3.83 14.73 7.84
N SER A 287 -2.79 15.56 7.82
CA SER A 287 -2.72 16.81 8.59
C SER A 287 -3.28 18.04 7.87
N GLY A 288 -3.88 17.85 6.70
CA GLY A 288 -4.50 18.94 5.95
C GLY A 288 -5.79 19.45 6.60
N THR A 289 -6.20 20.65 6.23
CA THR A 289 -7.22 21.43 6.93
C THR A 289 -8.57 21.47 6.22
N ASP A 290 -8.60 21.12 4.94
CA ASP A 290 -9.74 21.31 4.06
C ASP A 290 -9.72 20.34 2.87
N TYR A 291 -10.90 20.15 2.26
CA TYR A 291 -11.07 19.46 0.98
C TYR A 291 -11.05 20.50 -0.12
N ALA A 292 -10.11 20.36 -1.07
CA ALA A 292 -9.91 21.32 -2.13
C ALA A 292 -10.00 20.69 -3.52
N GLN A 293 -10.17 21.55 -4.51
CA GLN A 293 -10.05 21.20 -5.93
C GLN A 293 -9.22 22.28 -6.63
N MET A 294 -8.43 21.89 -7.64
CA MET A 294 -7.70 22.84 -8.46
C MET A 294 -8.64 23.49 -9.48
N PHE A 295 -8.57 24.82 -9.58
CA PHE A 295 -9.27 25.64 -10.58
C PHE A 295 -8.29 26.54 -11.33
N GLU A 296 -8.62 26.87 -12.57
CA GLU A 296 -7.83 27.78 -13.41
C GLU A 296 -8.27 29.23 -13.22
N THR A 297 -7.32 30.14 -13.11
CA THR A 297 -7.54 31.57 -12.92
C THR A 297 -7.81 32.29 -14.24
N ALA A 298 -8.77 33.22 -14.25
CA ALA A 298 -9.18 33.91 -15.47
C ALA A 298 -8.06 34.76 -16.10
N ASN A 299 -7.21 35.36 -15.26
CA ASN A 299 -6.12 36.24 -15.68
C ASN A 299 -4.77 35.51 -15.85
N GLN A 300 -4.75 34.17 -15.77
CA GLN A 300 -3.54 33.33 -15.84
C GLN A 300 -2.47 33.69 -14.79
N LYS A 301 -2.88 34.25 -13.66
CA LYS A 301 -2.00 34.59 -12.54
C LYS A 301 -2.50 33.93 -11.27
N THR A 302 -1.56 33.55 -10.42
CA THR A 302 -1.89 32.92 -9.14
C THR A 302 -2.73 33.84 -8.26
N ILE A 303 -3.66 33.24 -7.53
CA ILE A 303 -4.34 33.86 -6.39
C ILE A 303 -3.65 33.30 -5.15
N ASP A 304 -2.96 34.17 -4.43
CA ASP A 304 -2.30 33.80 -3.17
C ASP A 304 -3.30 33.25 -2.14
N VAL A 305 -2.82 32.60 -1.09
CA VAL A 305 -3.66 31.90 -0.10
C VAL A 305 -4.54 32.85 0.73
N GLY A 306 -5.69 32.33 1.17
CA GLY A 306 -6.60 33.02 2.09
C GLY A 306 -7.47 34.10 1.47
N TYR A 307 -7.67 34.10 0.15
CA TYR A 307 -8.64 34.95 -0.53
C TYR A 307 -9.93 34.17 -0.81
N PHE A 308 -11.08 34.82 -0.66
CA PHE A 308 -12.34 34.32 -1.19
C PHE A 308 -12.29 34.32 -2.72
N VAL A 309 -12.81 33.25 -3.32
CA VAL A 309 -12.77 32.99 -4.75
C VAL A 309 -14.19 32.75 -5.27
N THR A 310 -14.47 33.25 -6.47
CA THR A 310 -15.69 32.94 -7.21
C THR A 310 -15.39 32.74 -8.70
N PHE A 311 -16.39 32.35 -9.48
CA PHE A 311 -16.29 32.23 -10.92
C PHE A 311 -16.29 33.61 -11.59
N ASP A 312 -15.39 33.76 -12.56
CA ASP A 312 -15.38 34.89 -13.50
C ASP A 312 -16.12 34.54 -14.80
N THR A 313 -15.82 33.35 -15.31
CA THR A 313 -16.50 32.70 -16.43
C THR A 313 -16.93 31.29 -16.01
N GLU A 314 -17.54 30.51 -16.90
CA GLU A 314 -18.07 29.17 -16.59
C GLU A 314 -17.05 28.23 -15.92
N GLU A 315 -15.77 28.32 -16.28
CA GLU A 315 -14.73 27.40 -15.77
C GLU A 315 -13.59 28.08 -15.02
N LYS A 316 -13.47 29.42 -15.10
CA LYS A 316 -12.32 30.16 -14.57
C LYS A 316 -12.67 30.99 -13.35
N ILE A 317 -11.72 31.11 -12.44
CA ILE A 317 -11.90 31.74 -11.14
C ILE A 317 -11.20 33.09 -11.03
N ARG A 318 -11.74 33.94 -10.14
CA ARG A 318 -11.15 35.22 -9.70
C ARG A 318 -11.35 35.42 -8.20
N LYS A 319 -10.71 36.44 -7.63
CA LYS A 319 -11.05 36.91 -6.28
C LYS A 319 -12.50 37.38 -6.26
N ALA A 320 -13.22 37.00 -5.22
CA ALA A 320 -14.57 37.52 -4.97
C ALA A 320 -14.52 39.00 -4.56
N ASN A 321 -15.63 39.70 -4.73
CA ASN A 321 -15.85 41.07 -4.27
C ASN A 321 -17.11 41.13 -3.38
N ALA A 322 -17.48 42.33 -2.91
CA ALA A 322 -18.60 42.49 -1.97
C ALA A 322 -19.98 42.22 -2.60
N THR A 323 -20.11 42.27 -3.92
CA THR A 323 -21.39 42.08 -4.63
C THR A 323 -21.61 40.64 -5.09
N ASP A 324 -20.59 39.78 -5.00
CA ASP A 324 -20.69 38.37 -5.35
C ASP A 324 -21.61 37.63 -4.36
N SER A 325 -22.72 37.13 -4.90
CA SER A 325 -23.70 36.34 -4.14
C SER A 325 -23.21 34.92 -3.89
N PHE A 326 -22.56 34.32 -4.89
CA PHE A 326 -21.96 33.00 -4.84
C PHE A 326 -20.45 33.08 -4.63
N ILE A 327 -19.96 32.31 -3.68
CA ILE A 327 -18.54 32.16 -3.36
C ILE A 327 -18.21 30.69 -3.48
N LEU A 328 -17.27 30.37 -4.36
CA LEU A 328 -16.85 29.00 -4.64
C LEU A 328 -16.08 28.41 -3.46
N GLY A 329 -15.19 29.19 -2.86
CA GLY A 329 -14.23 28.69 -1.89
C GLY A 329 -13.20 29.73 -1.47
N ILE A 330 -12.14 29.24 -0.83
CA ILE A 330 -10.98 30.04 -0.45
C ILE A 330 -9.73 29.44 -1.07
N SER A 331 -8.82 30.26 -1.59
CA SER A 331 -7.50 29.79 -2.01
C SER A 331 -6.76 29.12 -0.84
N SER A 332 -6.57 27.81 -0.94
CA SER A 332 -6.14 26.96 0.17
C SER A 332 -4.62 26.84 0.25
N ALA A 333 -4.09 26.88 1.48
CA ALA A 333 -2.68 26.65 1.75
C ALA A 333 -2.35 25.18 2.07
N THR A 334 -3.26 24.48 2.76
CA THR A 334 -2.99 23.18 3.39
C THR A 334 -4.11 22.16 3.15
N PRO A 335 -4.51 21.90 1.90
CA PRO A 335 -5.59 20.95 1.62
C PRO A 335 -5.20 19.51 2.00
N LEU A 336 -6.14 18.80 2.62
CA LEU A 336 -6.05 17.37 2.96
C LEU A 336 -6.08 16.50 1.71
N ILE A 337 -7.02 16.78 0.81
CA ILE A 337 -7.21 16.13 -0.48
C ILE A 337 -7.39 17.22 -1.53
N ILE A 338 -6.74 17.02 -2.69
CA ILE A 338 -6.85 17.95 -3.83
C ILE A 338 -7.40 17.21 -5.05
N GLY A 339 -8.67 17.48 -5.36
CA GLY A 339 -9.32 17.04 -6.59
C GLY A 339 -8.81 17.80 -7.81
N ASN A 340 -8.98 17.20 -9.00
CA ASN A 340 -8.62 17.81 -10.28
C ASN A 340 -7.16 18.29 -10.38
N SER A 341 -6.25 17.67 -9.62
CA SER A 341 -4.85 18.11 -9.52
C SER A 341 -3.95 17.63 -10.65
N ALA A 342 -4.35 16.57 -11.37
CA ALA A 342 -3.60 15.95 -12.46
C ALA A 342 -2.10 15.80 -12.14
N PRO A 343 -1.71 15.11 -11.04
CA PRO A 343 -0.34 15.18 -10.54
C PRO A 343 0.70 14.41 -11.38
N LEU A 344 0.27 13.40 -12.15
CA LEU A 344 1.19 12.47 -12.83
C LEU A 344 1.20 12.61 -14.35
N SER A 345 0.14 13.14 -14.95
CA SER A 345 -0.01 13.21 -16.40
C SER A 345 -1.06 14.23 -16.78
N TRP A 346 -1.02 14.66 -18.04
CA TRP A 346 -2.07 15.48 -18.62
C TRP A 346 -3.45 14.88 -18.37
N HIS A 347 -4.38 15.72 -17.89
CA HIS A 347 -5.69 15.31 -17.40
C HIS A 347 -6.54 14.60 -18.46
N SER A 348 -6.35 14.93 -19.73
CA SER A 348 -7.04 14.31 -20.87
C SER A 348 -6.19 13.25 -21.58
N ARG A 349 -5.20 12.65 -20.90
CA ARG A 349 -4.40 11.55 -21.48
C ARG A 349 -5.26 10.39 -21.98
N TYR A 350 -6.38 10.13 -21.33
CA TYR A 350 -7.28 9.04 -21.68
C TYR A 350 -8.60 9.57 -22.25
N VAL A 351 -9.16 8.84 -23.21
CA VAL A 351 -10.50 9.10 -23.74
C VAL A 351 -11.53 8.80 -22.65
N THR A 352 -12.48 9.71 -22.49
CA THR A 352 -13.60 9.57 -21.55
C THR A 352 -14.94 9.59 -22.29
N ASP A 353 -16.00 9.13 -21.63
CA ASP A 353 -17.39 9.35 -22.07
C ASP A 353 -17.90 10.73 -21.64
N GLU A 354 -19.17 11.02 -21.94
CA GLU A 354 -19.82 12.29 -21.61
C GLU A 354 -19.92 12.58 -20.11
N TRP A 355 -19.70 11.56 -19.25
CA TRP A 355 -19.72 11.65 -17.79
C TRP A 355 -18.31 11.64 -17.18
N GLY A 356 -17.25 11.60 -18.01
CA GLY A 356 -15.86 11.57 -17.58
C GLY A 356 -15.33 10.17 -17.22
N GLN A 357 -16.08 9.09 -17.47
CA GLN A 357 -15.57 7.73 -17.25
C GLN A 357 -14.62 7.34 -18.36
N ARG A 358 -13.48 6.72 -18.00
CA ARG A 358 -12.50 6.27 -18.99
C ARG A 358 -13.11 5.19 -19.89
N LYS A 359 -12.81 5.28 -21.18
CA LYS A 359 -13.13 4.25 -22.16
C LYS A 359 -11.98 3.26 -22.28
N TYR A 360 -12.35 2.00 -22.48
CA TYR A 360 -11.42 0.88 -22.57
C TYR A 360 -11.62 0.13 -23.87
N VAL A 361 -10.56 -0.48 -24.37
CA VAL A 361 -10.51 -1.28 -25.60
C VAL A 361 -9.97 -2.68 -25.30
N GLY A 362 -10.44 -3.67 -26.06
CA GLY A 362 -9.97 -5.05 -25.98
C GLY A 362 -10.54 -5.83 -24.79
N GLU A 363 -10.24 -7.13 -24.77
CA GLU A 363 -10.66 -8.05 -23.70
C GLU A 363 -9.94 -7.78 -22.38
N GLU A 364 -8.69 -7.27 -22.45
CA GLU A 364 -7.87 -6.92 -21.29
C GLU A 364 -8.19 -5.55 -20.67
N LYS A 365 -9.20 -4.85 -21.20
CA LYS A 365 -9.64 -3.51 -20.75
C LYS A 365 -8.49 -2.50 -20.69
N GLU A 366 -7.79 -2.33 -21.80
CA GLU A 366 -6.74 -1.31 -21.91
C GLU A 366 -7.35 0.09 -22.04
N PRO A 367 -6.87 1.11 -21.32
CA PRO A 367 -7.43 2.45 -21.39
C PRO A 367 -7.09 3.11 -22.74
N MET A 368 -8.11 3.67 -23.40
CA MET A 368 -7.95 4.35 -24.69
C MET A 368 -7.17 5.66 -24.50
N ILE A 369 -6.06 5.81 -25.22
CA ILE A 369 -5.25 7.03 -25.20
C ILE A 369 -5.89 8.10 -26.09
N HIS A 370 -5.94 9.34 -25.61
CA HIS A 370 -6.46 10.47 -26.36
C HIS A 370 -5.51 10.86 -27.50
N ALA A 371 -6.04 11.14 -28.70
CA ALA A 371 -5.25 11.38 -29.90
C ALA A 371 -4.29 12.58 -29.79
N GLU A 372 -4.64 13.57 -28.97
CA GLU A 372 -3.81 14.76 -28.72
C GLU A 372 -2.71 14.53 -27.68
N TRP A 373 -2.72 13.40 -26.97
CA TRP A 373 -1.67 13.11 -26.01
C TRP A 373 -0.37 12.74 -26.74
N ASN A 374 0.70 13.49 -26.45
CA ASN A 374 2.01 13.28 -27.04
C ASN A 374 3.05 12.98 -25.93
N PRO A 375 3.64 11.77 -25.89
CA PRO A 375 4.61 11.39 -24.87
C PRO A 375 5.91 12.21 -24.91
N SER A 376 6.22 12.85 -26.04
CA SER A 376 7.42 13.68 -26.20
C SER A 376 7.28 15.06 -25.55
N ILE A 377 6.07 15.49 -25.24
CA ILE A 377 5.81 16.77 -24.56
C ILE A 377 5.95 16.55 -23.06
N LYS A 378 6.92 17.23 -22.43
CA LYS A 378 7.07 17.22 -20.98
C LYS A 378 5.83 17.82 -20.33
N TYR A 379 5.14 17.03 -19.51
CA TYR A 379 3.99 17.49 -18.75
C TYR A 379 4.42 18.26 -17.49
N THR A 380 3.79 19.42 -17.26
CA THR A 380 3.91 20.19 -16.00
C THR A 380 2.60 20.02 -15.20
N PRO A 381 2.63 19.42 -14.01
CA PRO A 381 1.46 19.25 -13.14
C PRO A 381 0.77 20.57 -12.84
N ARG A 382 -0.56 20.56 -12.66
CA ARG A 382 -1.33 21.79 -12.36
C ARG A 382 -0.77 22.56 -11.17
N ARG A 383 -0.31 21.87 -10.13
CA ARG A 383 0.25 22.49 -8.92
C ARG A 383 1.53 23.32 -9.18
N GLU A 384 2.23 23.04 -10.27
CA GLU A 384 3.45 23.76 -10.67
C GLU A 384 3.16 24.90 -11.65
N ARG A 385 1.89 25.11 -12.02
CA ARG A 385 1.46 26.14 -12.97
C ARG A 385 0.80 27.32 -12.23
N PRO A 386 1.26 28.56 -12.46
CA PRO A 386 0.80 29.72 -11.70
C PRO A 386 -0.69 30.00 -11.88
N GLU A 387 -1.26 29.63 -13.02
CA GLU A 387 -2.67 29.84 -13.32
C GLU A 387 -3.61 28.87 -12.60
N TRP A 388 -3.10 27.83 -11.92
CA TRP A 388 -3.91 26.83 -11.22
C TRP A 388 -3.79 26.97 -9.71
N VAL A 389 -4.92 27.14 -9.03
CA VAL A 389 -4.98 27.39 -7.58
C VAL A 389 -5.82 26.31 -6.90
N PRO A 390 -5.35 25.71 -5.78
CA PRO A 390 -6.20 24.87 -4.94
C PRO A 390 -7.21 25.76 -4.22
N VAL A 391 -8.49 25.48 -4.41
CA VAL A 391 -9.58 26.18 -3.73
C VAL A 391 -10.20 25.22 -2.72
N GLY A 392 -10.09 25.56 -1.44
CA GLY A 392 -10.74 24.85 -0.35
C GLY A 392 -12.24 25.08 -0.40
N LEU A 393 -12.98 23.98 -0.54
CA LEU A 393 -14.43 23.96 -0.72
C LEU A 393 -15.16 23.66 0.59
N ILE A 394 -14.51 22.93 1.51
CA ILE A 394 -15.03 22.63 2.84
C ILE A 394 -13.84 22.46 3.79
N GLY A 395 -13.88 23.07 4.98
CA GLY A 395 -12.87 22.83 6.02
C GLY A 395 -12.61 24.01 6.94
N GLN A 396 -11.60 23.88 7.80
CA GLN A 396 -11.12 24.96 8.65
C GLN A 396 -10.03 25.73 7.91
N ILE A 397 -10.35 26.90 7.35
CA ILE A 397 -9.47 27.58 6.41
C ILE A 397 -9.06 28.94 6.97
N LEU A 398 -7.75 29.23 6.88
CA LEU A 398 -7.21 30.55 7.20
C LEU A 398 -7.54 31.53 6.08
N VAL A 399 -8.06 32.70 6.46
CA VAL A 399 -8.51 33.75 5.55
C VAL A 399 -7.85 35.06 5.94
N ARG A 400 -7.47 35.83 4.92
CA ARG A 400 -7.05 37.21 5.09
C ARG A 400 -8.26 38.04 5.53
N ASP A 401 -8.06 38.96 6.45
CA ASP A 401 -9.14 39.86 6.90
C ASP A 401 -8.68 41.31 7.03
N ASP A 402 -9.64 42.22 6.95
CA ASP A 402 -9.41 43.67 7.06
C ASP A 402 -9.30 44.19 8.50
N GLY A 403 -9.33 43.29 9.49
CA GLY A 403 -9.25 43.60 10.91
C GLY A 403 -10.61 43.79 11.59
N THR A 404 -11.71 43.85 10.82
CA THR A 404 -13.06 44.09 11.38
C THR A 404 -13.70 42.83 11.94
N CYS A 405 -13.28 41.65 11.48
CA CYS A 405 -13.89 40.37 11.83
C CYS A 405 -13.76 40.06 13.33
N GLN A 406 -14.83 39.57 13.95
CA GLN A 406 -14.85 39.21 15.36
C GLN A 406 -14.94 37.69 15.55
N THR A 407 -14.28 37.17 16.59
CA THR A 407 -14.39 35.75 16.95
C THR A 407 -15.84 35.42 17.29
N HIS A 408 -16.34 34.31 16.77
CA HIS A 408 -17.74 33.88 16.85
C HIS A 408 -18.75 34.84 16.17
N GLY A 409 -18.28 35.77 15.34
CA GLY A 409 -19.10 36.53 14.41
C GLY A 409 -19.18 35.89 13.04
N TYR A 410 -19.66 36.66 12.07
CA TYR A 410 -19.70 36.27 10.66
C TYR A 410 -18.87 37.23 9.79
N CYS A 411 -18.41 36.73 8.65
CA CYS A 411 -17.74 37.53 7.64
C CYS A 411 -18.21 37.22 6.22
N ARG A 412 -18.05 38.20 5.32
CA ARG A 412 -18.18 38.04 3.86
C ARG A 412 -16.94 38.65 3.17
N PRO A 413 -16.67 38.33 1.90
CA PRO A 413 -15.65 39.05 1.15
C PRO A 413 -16.02 40.53 1.00
N ASN A 414 -15.01 41.39 1.10
CA ASN A 414 -15.07 42.76 0.58
C ASN A 414 -14.55 42.81 -0.87
N ASP A 415 -14.44 44.00 -1.46
CA ASP A 415 -14.01 44.20 -2.86
C ASP A 415 -12.58 43.74 -3.16
N ASN A 416 -11.76 43.47 -2.13
CA ASN A 416 -10.42 42.92 -2.28
C ASN A 416 -10.38 41.39 -2.16
N GLY A 417 -11.52 40.73 -1.95
CA GLY A 417 -11.63 39.28 -1.75
C GLY A 417 -11.12 38.81 -0.40
N ILE A 418 -11.01 39.69 0.58
CA ILE A 418 -10.64 39.35 1.97
C ILE A 418 -11.85 39.48 2.88
N ALA A 419 -11.82 38.83 4.04
CA ALA A 419 -12.90 38.86 5.00
C ALA A 419 -13.12 40.25 5.59
N THR A 420 -14.37 40.67 5.62
CA THR A 420 -14.88 41.83 6.36
C THR A 420 -16.06 41.39 7.24
N ALA A 421 -16.23 42.03 8.39
CA ALA A 421 -17.31 41.73 9.32
C ALA A 421 -18.68 41.86 8.64
N SER A 422 -19.57 40.91 8.94
CA SER A 422 -20.94 40.91 8.41
C SER A 422 -21.88 40.30 9.44
N THR A 423 -23.18 40.55 9.25
CA THR A 423 -24.24 39.92 10.06
C THR A 423 -24.57 38.50 9.57
N SER A 424 -24.03 38.09 8.42
CA SER A 424 -24.26 36.79 7.80
C SER A 424 -23.03 36.34 7.02
N GLY A 425 -23.04 35.11 6.48
CA GLY A 425 -21.93 34.55 5.69
C GLY A 425 -21.18 33.48 6.48
N TYR A 426 -19.86 33.59 6.55
CA TYR A 426 -18.99 32.55 7.07
C TYR A 426 -18.68 32.74 8.54
N PHE A 427 -18.80 31.67 9.33
CA PHE A 427 -18.56 31.71 10.76
C PHE A 427 -17.07 31.83 11.07
N VAL A 428 -16.70 32.85 11.85
CA VAL A 428 -15.34 33.11 12.29
C VAL A 428 -15.05 32.31 13.56
N MET A 429 -14.21 31.29 13.45
CA MET A 429 -13.85 30.43 14.59
C MET A 429 -12.92 31.14 15.58
N LYS A 430 -11.88 31.82 15.07
CA LYS A 430 -10.94 32.59 15.87
C LYS A 430 -10.13 33.55 15.01
N ARG A 431 -9.59 34.58 15.66
CA ARG A 431 -8.52 35.41 15.10
C ARG A 431 -7.16 34.73 15.33
N THR A 432 -6.33 34.66 14.30
CA THR A 432 -4.97 34.09 14.38
C THR A 432 -3.87 35.15 14.21
N GLY A 433 -4.22 36.34 13.74
CA GLY A 433 -3.32 37.49 13.68
C GLY A 433 -4.06 38.81 13.40
N PRO A 434 -3.32 39.92 13.20
CA PRO A 434 -3.91 41.24 12.94
C PRO A 434 -4.79 41.28 11.69
N ASN A 435 -4.44 40.52 10.65
CA ASN A 435 -5.10 40.47 9.35
C ASN A 435 -5.38 39.02 8.91
N GLN A 436 -5.56 38.12 9.88
CA GLN A 436 -5.86 36.72 9.61
C GLN A 436 -6.85 36.16 10.62
N ILE A 437 -7.84 35.45 10.09
CA ILE A 437 -8.83 34.69 10.85
C ILE A 437 -8.87 33.24 10.37
N LEU A 438 -9.36 32.36 11.24
CA LEU A 438 -9.75 31.01 10.88
C LEU A 438 -11.27 30.95 10.78
N ILE A 439 -11.78 30.46 9.66
CA ILE A 439 -13.21 30.22 9.47
C ILE A 439 -13.47 28.73 9.27
N LEU A 440 -14.72 28.34 9.43
CA LEU A 440 -15.21 27.06 8.92
C LEU A 440 -15.98 27.31 7.63
N PHE A 441 -15.36 26.98 6.50
CA PHE A 441 -15.97 27.11 5.17
C PHE A 441 -16.81 25.86 4.87
N ARG A 442 -18.03 26.06 4.39
CA ARG A 442 -19.05 25.02 4.21
C ARG A 442 -19.91 25.29 2.99
#